data_AF-A0A5D0UXS4-F1
#
_entry.id   AF-A0A5D0UXS4-F1
#
_cell.length_a   1.000
_cell.length_b   1.000
_cell.length_c   1.000
_cell.angle_alpha   90.00
_cell.angle_beta   90.00
_cell.angle_gamma   90.00
#
_symmetry.space_group_name_H-M   'P 1'
#
loop_
_entity.id
_entity.type
_entity.pdbx_description
1 polymer ?
#
loop_
_entity_poly.entity_id
_entity_poly.type
_entity_poly.pdbx_seq_one_letter_code
_entity_poly.pdbx_strand_id
1 'polypeptide(L)'
;MRAALRFLKRTKGRNRPDRMNPHFTEHVIGGGHVKPGMPKGTGYHYRPGGQDFPGRRLKPGSIVKDPKTGAYTAKPEFFDPTLNPPHGAWKPKKGPNGGESSFFPDDWTPAQVDNAISGAFQNARPVPNTNLWRGKHKNLVIEGFYNGSGGFTHGWPVVVP
;
A
#
# COMPACT_ATOMS: atom_id res chain seq x y z
N MET A 1 -14.89 -1.24 2.82
CA MET A 1 -14.41 -0.19 3.75
C MET A 1 -14.43 -0.53 5.27
N ARG A 2 -15.59 -0.78 5.91
CA ARG A 2 -15.73 -0.88 7.40
C ARG A 2 -14.75 -1.85 8.09
N ALA A 3 -14.46 -2.99 7.46
CA ALA A 3 -13.50 -3.97 7.99
C ALA A 3 -12.06 -3.42 8.05
N ALA A 4 -11.63 -2.65 7.05
CA ALA A 4 -10.31 -2.03 7.01
C ALA A 4 -10.14 -0.99 8.12
N LEU A 5 -11.14 -0.13 8.34
CA LEU A 5 -11.11 0.86 9.43
C LEU A 5 -11.04 0.20 10.82
N ARG A 6 -11.80 -0.88 11.03
CA ARG A 6 -11.70 -1.66 12.29
C ARG A 6 -10.33 -2.31 12.45
N PHE A 7 -9.75 -2.82 11.37
CA PHE A 7 -8.42 -3.41 11.40
C PHE A 7 -7.36 -2.38 11.79
N LEU A 8 -7.36 -1.20 11.15
CA LEU A 8 -6.44 -0.11 11.48
C LEU A 8 -6.57 0.34 12.94
N LYS A 9 -7.79 0.39 13.48
CA LYS A 9 -8.00 0.69 14.91
C LYS A 9 -7.32 -0.35 15.81
N ARG A 10 -7.39 -1.64 15.46
CA ARG A 10 -6.77 -2.74 16.22
C ARG A 10 -5.24 -2.72 16.14
N THR A 11 -4.65 -2.19 15.07
CA THR A 11 -3.19 -2.17 14.91
C THR A 11 -2.51 -0.97 15.57
N LYS A 12 -3.24 0.04 16.08
CA LYS A 12 -2.68 1.29 16.64
C LYS A 12 -1.61 1.13 17.73
N GLY A 13 -1.68 0.08 18.54
CA GLY A 13 -0.71 -0.20 19.61
C GLY A 13 0.31 -1.28 19.28
N ARG A 14 0.36 -1.75 18.02
CA ARG A 14 1.18 -2.91 17.65
C ARG A 14 2.66 -2.53 17.56
N ASN A 15 3.50 -3.22 18.32
CA ASN A 15 4.96 -3.14 18.20
C ASN A 15 5.56 -4.55 18.12
N ARG A 16 5.73 -5.07 16.90
CA ARG A 16 6.31 -6.40 16.66
C ARG A 16 7.19 -6.38 15.41
N PRO A 17 8.40 -6.98 15.45
CA PRO A 17 9.33 -6.95 14.30
C PRO A 17 8.85 -7.78 13.10
N ASP A 18 7.99 -8.78 13.33
CA ASP A 18 7.39 -9.65 12.31
C ASP A 18 6.11 -9.09 11.68
N ARG A 19 5.72 -7.85 12.02
CA ARG A 19 4.48 -7.21 11.58
C ARG A 19 4.70 -5.76 11.19
N MET A 20 3.85 -5.25 10.28
CA MET A 20 3.76 -3.80 10.07
C MET A 20 3.35 -3.11 11.37
N ASN A 21 4.07 -2.05 11.73
CA ASN A 21 3.67 -1.13 12.79
C ASN A 21 2.45 -0.28 12.34
N PRO A 22 1.87 0.57 13.21
CA PRO A 22 0.67 1.34 12.88
C PRO A 22 0.87 2.25 11.65
N HIS A 23 1.99 2.97 11.59
CA HIS A 23 2.32 3.86 10.48
C HIS A 23 2.38 3.10 9.14
N PHE A 24 3.00 1.93 9.10
CA PHE A 24 3.09 1.15 7.87
C PHE A 24 1.79 0.39 7.54
N THR A 25 0.99 0.05 8.55
CA THR A 25 -0.36 -0.48 8.31
C THR A 25 -1.23 0.59 7.63
N GLU A 26 -1.18 1.84 8.10
CA GLU A 26 -1.87 2.96 7.47
C GLU A 26 -1.32 3.25 6.06
N HIS A 27 0.00 3.16 5.89
CA HIS A 27 0.65 3.32 4.60
C HIS A 27 0.11 2.35 3.54
N VAL A 28 -0.06 1.08 3.87
CA VAL A 28 -0.51 0.03 2.93
C VAL A 28 -2.03 0.00 2.84
N ILE A 29 -2.70 -0.16 3.98
CA ILE A 29 -4.12 -0.50 4.11
C ILE A 29 -5.00 0.73 4.33
N GLY A 30 -4.47 1.79 4.95
CA GLY A 30 -5.24 2.97 5.37
C GLY A 30 -5.40 4.07 4.34
N GLY A 31 -5.20 3.77 3.06
CA GLY A 31 -5.27 4.80 2.01
C GLY A 31 -3.98 5.58 1.83
N GLY A 32 -2.89 5.25 2.53
CA GLY A 32 -1.62 5.97 2.41
C GLY A 32 -1.63 7.37 3.03
N HIS A 33 -0.48 8.03 3.01
CA HIS A 33 -0.24 9.28 3.74
C HIS A 33 -0.32 10.51 2.84
N VAL A 34 -0.96 11.56 3.35
CA VAL A 34 -1.02 12.89 2.76
C VAL A 34 -0.68 13.90 3.83
N LYS A 35 0.16 14.87 3.47
CA LYS A 35 0.43 16.06 4.29
C LYS A 35 -0.08 17.29 3.54
N PRO A 36 -0.79 18.22 4.19
CA PRO A 36 -1.16 19.50 3.60
C PRO A 36 0.05 20.24 3.03
N GLY A 37 -0.11 20.88 1.88
CA GLY A 37 0.95 21.66 1.21
C GLY A 37 2.09 20.84 0.59
N MET A 38 2.18 19.53 0.86
CA MET A 38 3.15 18.65 0.18
C MET A 38 2.61 18.26 -1.20
N PRO A 39 3.43 18.32 -2.27
CA PRO A 39 2.94 18.17 -3.65
C PRO A 39 2.45 16.76 -4.00
N LYS A 40 2.78 15.73 -3.21
CA LYS A 40 2.51 14.32 -3.52
C LYS A 40 2.15 13.50 -2.28
N GLY A 41 1.30 12.49 -2.45
CA GLY A 41 0.98 11.48 -1.42
C GLY A 41 1.95 10.29 -1.44
N THR A 42 1.87 9.39 -0.44
CA THR A 42 2.67 8.15 -0.38
C THR A 42 1.82 6.95 0.05
N GLY A 43 2.29 5.73 -0.22
CA GLY A 43 1.53 4.52 0.13
C GLY A 43 0.26 4.34 -0.71
N TYR A 44 -0.75 3.72 -0.12
CA TYR A 44 -1.97 3.25 -0.75
C TYR A 44 -1.73 2.05 -1.68
N HIS A 45 -1.89 0.86 -1.10
CA HIS A 45 -1.64 -0.42 -1.77
C HIS A 45 -2.82 -1.39 -1.63
N TYR A 46 -3.96 -0.93 -1.11
CA TYR A 46 -5.12 -1.79 -0.88
C TYR A 46 -6.43 -0.99 -0.92
N ARG A 47 -7.42 -1.51 -1.66
CA ARG A 47 -8.78 -0.98 -1.78
C ARG A 47 -9.78 -2.03 -1.29
N PRO A 48 -10.33 -1.91 -0.08
CA PRO A 48 -11.17 -2.96 0.50
C PRO A 48 -12.48 -3.12 -0.27
N GLY A 49 -12.61 -4.22 -1.01
CA GLY A 49 -13.72 -4.47 -1.93
C GLY A 49 -13.70 -3.57 -3.16
N GLY A 50 -12.51 -3.08 -3.57
CA GLY A 50 -12.36 -2.14 -4.68
C GLY A 50 -12.88 -0.73 -4.38
N GLN A 51 -13.13 -0.41 -3.11
CA GLN A 51 -13.59 0.91 -2.67
C GLN A 51 -12.42 1.82 -2.33
N ASP A 52 -12.46 3.05 -2.83
CA ASP A 52 -11.50 4.06 -2.45
C ASP A 52 -11.73 4.58 -1.02
N PHE A 53 -10.64 4.87 -0.31
CA PHE A 53 -10.72 5.60 0.95
C PHE A 53 -11.19 7.05 0.73
N PRO A 54 -11.84 7.70 1.72
CA PRO A 54 -12.17 9.11 1.63
C PRO A 54 -10.95 9.97 1.24
N GLY A 55 -11.14 10.86 0.27
CA GLY A 55 -10.04 11.68 -0.27
C GLY A 55 -8.99 10.90 -1.05
N ARG A 56 -9.32 9.69 -1.52
CA ARG A 56 -8.53 8.90 -2.46
C ARG A 56 -9.36 8.59 -3.71
N ARG A 57 -8.68 8.42 -4.83
CA ARG A 57 -9.23 7.83 -6.04
C ARG A 57 -8.12 7.20 -6.86
N LEU A 58 -8.48 6.35 -7.81
CA LEU A 58 -7.57 5.96 -8.88
C LEU A 58 -7.85 6.84 -10.10
N LYS A 59 -6.80 7.29 -10.80
CA LYS A 59 -6.96 7.98 -12.08
C LYS A 59 -7.74 7.06 -13.05
N PRO A 60 -8.84 7.53 -13.68
CA PRO A 60 -9.60 6.72 -14.62
C PRO A 60 -8.72 6.11 -15.71
N GLY A 61 -8.97 4.85 -16.06
CA GLY A 61 -8.20 4.11 -17.08
C GLY A 61 -6.77 3.73 -16.69
N SER A 62 -6.33 3.98 -15.43
CA SER A 62 -4.97 3.64 -15.01
C SER A 62 -4.78 2.21 -14.50
N ILE A 63 -5.86 1.44 -14.35
CA ILE A 63 -5.80 0.09 -13.76
C ILE A 63 -5.27 -0.92 -14.79
N VAL A 64 -4.19 -1.62 -14.44
CA VAL A 64 -3.65 -2.77 -15.17
C VAL A 64 -3.61 -3.97 -14.24
N LYS A 65 -4.49 -4.97 -14.48
CA LYS A 65 -4.64 -6.14 -13.60
C LYS A 65 -3.78 -7.31 -14.08
N ASP A 66 -3.15 -8.00 -13.13
CA ASP A 66 -2.63 -9.35 -13.34
C ASP A 66 -3.78 -10.36 -13.12
N PRO A 67 -4.25 -11.06 -14.18
CA PRO A 67 -5.37 -11.99 -14.08
C PRO A 67 -5.05 -13.23 -13.24
N LYS A 68 -3.77 -13.57 -13.03
CA LYS A 68 -3.36 -14.76 -12.28
C LYS A 68 -3.43 -14.52 -10.78
N THR A 69 -3.09 -13.32 -10.33
CA THR A 69 -2.99 -13.00 -8.91
C THR A 69 -4.12 -12.10 -8.40
N GLY A 70 -4.80 -11.38 -9.29
CA GLY A 70 -5.79 -10.36 -8.93
C GLY A 70 -5.17 -9.05 -8.42
N ALA A 71 -3.85 -9.01 -8.25
CA ALA A 71 -3.13 -7.77 -7.97
C ALA A 71 -3.08 -6.89 -9.23
N TYR A 72 -2.86 -5.60 -9.06
CA TYR A 72 -2.91 -4.67 -10.18
C TYR A 72 -2.08 -3.42 -9.93
N THR A 73 -1.66 -2.73 -10.98
CA THR A 73 -1.11 -1.37 -10.87
C THR A 73 -2.18 -0.34 -11.18
N ALA A 74 -2.07 0.83 -10.56
CA ALA A 74 -2.89 2.00 -10.88
C ALA A 74 -2.18 3.28 -10.45
N LYS A 75 -2.70 4.44 -10.88
CA LYS A 75 -2.19 5.76 -10.45
C LYS A 75 -3.13 6.37 -9.41
N PRO A 76 -2.85 6.20 -8.10
CA PRO A 76 -3.69 6.82 -7.09
C PRO A 76 -3.48 8.33 -7.01
N GLU A 77 -4.57 9.01 -6.68
CA GLU A 77 -4.62 10.43 -6.41
C GLU A 77 -5.18 10.70 -5.01
N PHE A 78 -4.71 11.79 -4.44
CA PHE A 78 -4.90 12.14 -3.04
C PHE A 78 -5.47 13.55 -2.94
N PHE A 79 -6.69 13.70 -2.44
CA PHE A 79 -7.31 15.01 -2.28
C PHE A 79 -6.62 15.78 -1.15
N ASP A 80 -6.32 17.05 -1.41
CA ASP A 80 -5.82 18.02 -0.44
C ASP A 80 -6.70 19.27 -0.46
N PRO A 81 -7.50 19.51 0.59
CA PRO A 81 -8.38 20.68 0.66
C PRO A 81 -7.60 22.00 0.82
N THR A 82 -6.31 21.96 1.18
CA THR A 82 -5.53 23.19 1.37
C THR A 82 -4.91 23.70 0.07
N LEU A 83 -5.00 22.94 -1.03
CA LEU A 83 -4.60 23.39 -2.36
C LEU A 83 -5.80 24.04 -3.05
N ASN A 84 -5.60 25.18 -3.71
CA ASN A 84 -6.67 25.91 -4.42
C ASN A 84 -7.96 26.09 -3.57
N PRO A 85 -7.87 26.68 -2.37
CA PRO A 85 -9.04 26.89 -1.52
C PRO A 85 -10.07 27.79 -2.22
N PRO A 86 -11.39 27.53 -2.05
CA PRO A 86 -11.99 26.51 -1.18
C PRO A 86 -12.15 25.13 -1.82
N HIS A 87 -11.76 24.95 -3.08
CA HIS A 87 -12.12 23.79 -3.90
C HIS A 87 -11.27 22.54 -3.63
N GLY A 88 -10.05 22.70 -3.09
CA GLY A 88 -9.12 21.60 -2.96
C GLY A 88 -8.50 21.18 -4.30
N ALA A 89 -7.50 20.29 -4.26
CA ALA A 89 -6.95 19.68 -5.46
C ALA A 89 -6.54 18.22 -5.24
N TRP A 90 -6.58 17.44 -6.31
CA TRP A 90 -6.06 16.08 -6.34
C TRP A 90 -4.56 16.08 -6.64
N LYS A 91 -3.79 15.38 -5.81
CA LYS A 91 -2.33 15.27 -5.93
C LYS A 91 -1.96 13.86 -6.36
N PRO A 92 -0.94 13.67 -7.22
CA PRO A 92 -0.47 12.34 -7.57
C PRO A 92 0.32 11.69 -6.42
N LYS A 93 0.53 10.38 -6.50
CA LYS A 93 1.48 9.68 -5.64
C LYS A 93 2.92 10.11 -5.94
N LYS A 94 3.77 10.11 -4.92
CA LYS A 94 5.22 10.17 -5.04
C LYS A 94 5.76 8.78 -5.41
N GLY A 95 6.52 8.69 -6.48
CA GLY A 95 7.20 7.46 -6.86
C GLY A 95 7.96 7.61 -8.18
N PRO A 96 8.96 6.74 -8.43
CA PRO A 96 9.78 6.78 -9.65
C PRO A 96 8.96 6.50 -10.92
N ASN A 97 7.84 5.79 -10.81
CA ASN A 97 7.04 5.33 -11.95
C ASN A 97 5.86 6.28 -12.26
N GLY A 98 6.11 7.60 -12.27
CA GLY A 98 5.09 8.59 -12.62
C GLY A 98 3.83 8.54 -11.73
N GLY A 99 3.98 8.19 -10.45
CA GLY A 99 2.90 8.11 -9.47
C GLY A 99 2.10 6.81 -9.48
N GLU A 100 2.60 5.76 -10.11
CA GLU A 100 2.01 4.43 -10.03
C GLU A 100 2.17 3.80 -8.63
N SER A 101 1.19 2.98 -8.24
CA SER A 101 1.21 2.11 -7.07
C SER A 101 0.69 0.73 -7.49
N SER A 102 1.21 -0.32 -6.89
CA SER A 102 0.63 -1.66 -7.01
C SER A 102 -0.29 -1.95 -5.82
N PHE A 103 -1.35 -2.70 -6.09
CA PHE A 103 -2.45 -2.95 -5.17
C PHE A 103 -2.65 -4.45 -4.98
N PHE A 104 -2.87 -4.85 -3.73
CA PHE A 104 -3.34 -6.18 -3.39
C PHE A 104 -4.75 -6.42 -3.95
N PRO A 105 -5.16 -7.69 -4.15
CA PRO A 105 -6.48 -8.01 -4.67
C PRO A 105 -7.60 -7.35 -3.86
N ASP A 106 -8.57 -6.77 -4.57
CA ASP A 106 -9.66 -6.00 -3.98
C ASP A 106 -10.57 -6.85 -3.06
N ASP A 107 -10.67 -8.15 -3.33
CA ASP A 107 -11.46 -9.13 -2.58
C ASP A 107 -10.79 -9.61 -1.29
N TRP A 108 -9.50 -9.33 -1.11
CA TRP A 108 -8.81 -9.67 0.13
C TRP A 108 -9.32 -8.82 1.29
N THR A 109 -9.34 -9.39 2.48
CA THR A 109 -9.53 -8.68 3.75
C THR A 109 -8.24 -7.96 4.15
N PRO A 110 -8.31 -6.90 4.99
CA PRO A 110 -7.11 -6.23 5.49
C PRO A 110 -6.19 -7.18 6.28
N ALA A 111 -6.75 -8.19 6.96
CA ALA A 111 -5.97 -9.20 7.66
C ALA A 111 -5.23 -10.14 6.70
N GLN A 112 -5.84 -10.49 5.55
CA GLN A 112 -5.15 -11.26 4.51
C GLN A 112 -3.97 -10.47 3.93
N VAL A 113 -4.13 -9.16 3.69
CA VAL A 113 -3.02 -8.29 3.23
C VAL A 113 -1.89 -8.25 4.27
N ASP A 114 -2.19 -7.96 5.54
CA ASP A 114 -1.19 -7.89 6.62
C ASP A 114 -0.47 -9.25 6.81
N ASN A 115 -1.22 -10.36 6.78
CA ASN A 115 -0.64 -11.70 6.87
C ASN A 115 0.17 -12.10 5.65
N ALA A 116 -0.23 -11.69 4.44
CA ALA A 116 0.52 -11.98 3.23
C ALA A 116 1.88 -11.30 3.24
N ILE A 117 1.94 -10.02 3.63
CA ILE A 117 3.20 -9.27 3.76
C ILE A 117 4.11 -9.93 4.81
N SER A 118 3.59 -10.18 6.02
CA SER A 118 4.37 -10.85 7.07
C SER A 118 4.85 -12.24 6.67
N GLY A 119 3.98 -13.06 6.07
CA GLY A 119 4.33 -14.41 5.64
C GLY A 119 5.34 -14.42 4.49
N ALA A 120 5.23 -13.48 3.55
CA ALA A 120 6.22 -13.31 2.49
C ALA A 120 7.58 -12.90 3.06
N PHE A 121 7.62 -11.99 4.04
CA PHE A 121 8.85 -11.56 4.70
C PHE A 121 9.59 -12.69 5.41
N GLN A 122 8.88 -13.59 6.11
CA GLN A 122 9.47 -14.69 6.88
C GLN A 122 10.40 -15.60 6.06
N ASN A 123 10.11 -15.78 4.77
CA ASN A 123 10.93 -16.60 3.85
C ASN A 123 11.51 -15.76 2.71
N ALA A 124 11.59 -14.43 2.89
CA ALA A 124 12.08 -13.54 1.86
C ALA A 124 13.59 -13.67 1.68
N ARG A 125 14.05 -13.27 0.49
CA ARG A 125 15.46 -13.07 0.19
C ARG A 125 15.72 -11.57 -0.03
N PRO A 126 16.90 -11.06 0.34
CA PRO A 126 17.30 -9.71 -0.03
C PRO A 126 17.30 -9.56 -1.56
N VAL A 127 16.86 -8.40 -2.05
CA VAL A 127 17.03 -8.02 -3.46
C VAL A 127 18.43 -7.39 -3.60
N PRO A 128 19.31 -7.92 -4.48
CA PRO A 128 20.69 -7.45 -4.59
C PRO A 128 20.80 -5.93 -4.81
N ASN A 129 21.76 -5.30 -4.14
CA ASN A 129 22.08 -3.87 -4.24
C ASN A 129 20.93 -2.92 -3.86
N THR A 130 20.00 -3.36 -3.01
CA THR A 130 18.89 -2.54 -2.51
C THR A 130 18.63 -2.80 -1.03
N ASN A 131 17.81 -1.96 -0.38
CA ASN A 131 17.26 -2.23 0.96
C ASN A 131 15.94 -3.03 0.90
N LEU A 132 15.66 -3.74 -0.20
CA LEU A 132 14.43 -4.48 -0.39
C LEU A 132 14.59 -5.94 0.00
N TRP A 133 13.51 -6.51 0.52
CA TRP A 133 13.29 -7.95 0.56
C TRP A 133 12.26 -8.31 -0.51
N ARG A 134 12.37 -9.54 -1.03
CA ARG A 134 11.39 -10.15 -1.93
C ARG A 134 11.00 -11.52 -1.40
N GLY A 135 9.71 -11.70 -1.21
CA GLY A 135 9.11 -12.95 -0.75
C GLY A 135 7.89 -13.33 -1.59
N LYS A 136 7.26 -14.44 -1.23
CA LYS A 136 6.07 -14.94 -1.92
C LYS A 136 4.99 -15.33 -0.91
N HIS A 137 3.75 -14.99 -1.21
CA HIS A 137 2.58 -15.52 -0.52
C HIS A 137 1.65 -16.15 -1.55
N LYS A 138 1.49 -17.48 -1.50
CA LYS A 138 0.82 -18.27 -2.55
C LYS A 138 1.46 -18.02 -3.92
N ASN A 139 0.72 -17.49 -4.88
CA ASN A 139 1.20 -17.11 -6.21
C ASN A 139 1.66 -15.63 -6.31
N LEU A 140 1.42 -14.82 -5.27
CA LEU A 140 1.73 -13.40 -5.27
C LEU A 140 3.16 -13.14 -4.79
N VAL A 141 3.97 -12.49 -5.63
CA VAL A 141 5.28 -11.96 -5.24
C VAL A 141 5.08 -10.64 -4.52
N ILE A 142 5.75 -10.48 -3.38
CA ILE A 142 5.68 -9.27 -2.55
C ILE A 142 7.09 -8.76 -2.32
N GLU A 143 7.27 -7.47 -2.52
CA GLU A 143 8.47 -6.74 -2.13
C GLU A 143 8.17 -5.78 -1.00
N GLY A 144 9.20 -5.42 -0.24
CA GLY A 144 9.10 -4.40 0.79
C GLY A 144 10.47 -3.95 1.25
N PHE A 145 10.51 -2.92 2.09
CA PHE A 145 11.78 -2.45 2.68
C PHE A 145 12.03 -3.10 4.03
N TYR A 146 13.28 -3.47 4.29
CA TYR A 146 13.75 -3.74 5.66
C TYR A 146 13.70 -2.47 6.51
N ASN A 147 13.51 -2.62 7.82
CA ASN A 147 13.50 -1.50 8.76
C ASN A 147 14.87 -1.22 9.44
N GLY A 148 15.93 -1.96 9.05
CA GLY A 148 17.27 -1.83 9.62
C GLY A 148 17.47 -2.50 10.99
N SER A 149 16.40 -2.98 11.64
CA SER A 149 16.45 -3.64 12.96
C SER A 149 16.04 -5.12 12.89
N GLY A 150 16.29 -5.78 11.75
CA GLY A 150 15.92 -7.18 11.50
C GLY A 150 14.45 -7.43 11.17
N GLY A 151 13.62 -6.39 11.07
CA GLY A 151 12.22 -6.48 10.62
C GLY A 151 11.99 -5.78 9.28
N PHE A 152 10.73 -5.45 9.01
CA PHE A 152 10.33 -4.73 7.80
C PHE A 152 9.46 -3.52 8.10
N THR A 153 9.32 -2.66 7.10
CA THR A 153 8.45 -1.49 7.16
C THR A 153 7.06 -1.82 6.63
N HIS A 154 6.94 -1.92 5.31
CA HIS A 154 5.74 -2.21 4.53
C HIS A 154 6.11 -3.08 3.33
N GLY A 155 5.11 -3.62 2.64
CA GLY A 155 5.28 -4.31 1.38
C GLY A 155 4.15 -4.05 0.39
N TRP A 156 4.41 -4.34 -0.87
CA TRP A 156 3.51 -4.17 -2.00
C TRP A 156 3.62 -5.38 -2.94
N PRO A 157 2.55 -5.71 -3.68
CA PRO A 157 2.62 -6.78 -4.67
C PRO A 157 3.48 -6.35 -5.85
N VAL A 158 4.27 -7.28 -6.37
CA VAL A 158 4.93 -7.12 -7.67
C VAL A 158 3.95 -7.58 -8.74
N VAL A 159 3.57 -6.67 -9.61
CA VAL A 159 2.63 -6.93 -10.70
C VAL A 159 3.44 -7.05 -11.99
N VAL A 160 3.35 -8.19 -12.65
CA VAL A 160 3.90 -8.39 -13.99
C VAL A 160 2.70 -8.42 -14.93
N PRO A 161 2.55 -7.42 -15.83
CA PRO A 161 1.47 -7.39 -16.80
C PRO A 161 1.54 -8.56 -17.80
#